data_AF-N4VLU9-F1
#
_entry.id   AF-N4VLU9-F1
#
_cell.length_a   1.000
_cell.length_b   1.000
_cell.length_c   1.000
_cell.angle_alpha   90.00
_cell.angle_beta   90.00
_cell.angle_gamma   90.00
#
_symmetry.space_group_name_H-M   'P 1'
#
loop_
_entity.id
_entity.type
_entity.pdbx_description
1 polymer ?
#
loop_
_entity_poly.entity_id
_entity_poly.type
_entity_poly.pdbx_seq_one_letter_code
_entity_poly.pdbx_strand_id
1 'polypeptide(L)'
;MPRSPFSAPSPTQRAACSAWPEAWTGHDRTASTLYTNEIVLAAWLGGGFQAAGLRELQVDDVTNIDTVAAAQVARREQGKDEEPLNVTKEDGSGWDAMVKSPFGKVAGRVAQGVSKDISRISLVYYYLVGEDGKKENNVRFYFA
;
A
#
# COMPACT_ATOMS: atom_id res chain seq x y z
N MET A 1 -42.92 -12.17 -11.92
CA MET A 1 -41.70 -12.86 -12.36
C MET A 1 -40.76 -12.99 -11.16
N PRO A 2 -40.33 -14.19 -10.75
CA PRO A 2 -39.37 -14.35 -9.65
C PRO A 2 -37.94 -14.14 -10.16
N ARG A 3 -37.11 -13.43 -9.40
CA ARG A 3 -35.69 -13.17 -9.69
C ARG A 3 -34.84 -14.39 -9.30
N SER A 4 -33.97 -14.83 -10.21
CA SER A 4 -33.00 -15.91 -10.02
C SER A 4 -32.08 -15.67 -8.81
N PRO A 5 -31.67 -16.72 -8.09
CA PRO A 5 -30.69 -16.61 -7.01
C PRO A 5 -29.28 -16.48 -7.60
N PHE A 6 -28.51 -15.50 -7.12
CA PHE A 6 -27.07 -15.40 -7.37
C PHE A 6 -26.37 -16.68 -6.87
N SER A 7 -25.77 -17.44 -7.78
CA SER A 7 -24.90 -18.57 -7.42
C SER A 7 -23.59 -18.07 -6.84
N ALA A 8 -23.17 -18.61 -5.69
CA ALA A 8 -21.88 -18.33 -5.10
C ALA A 8 -20.73 -18.89 -5.97
N PRO A 9 -19.57 -18.19 -6.04
CA PRO A 9 -18.42 -18.62 -6.81
C PRO A 9 -17.81 -19.92 -6.27
N SER A 10 -17.31 -20.77 -7.18
CA SER A 10 -16.81 -22.11 -6.88
C SER A 10 -15.48 -22.09 -6.11
N PRO A 11 -15.12 -23.18 -5.39
CA PRO A 11 -13.88 -23.25 -4.60
C PRO A 11 -12.61 -22.99 -5.42
N THR A 12 -12.64 -23.29 -6.72
CA THR A 12 -11.53 -23.06 -7.65
C THR A 12 -11.27 -21.57 -7.91
N GLN A 13 -12.29 -20.70 -7.81
CA GLN A 13 -12.13 -19.24 -7.93
C GLN A 13 -11.51 -18.60 -6.68
N ARG A 14 -11.59 -19.27 -5.51
CA ARG A 14 -10.96 -18.78 -4.27
C ARG A 14 -9.45 -18.94 -4.27
N ALA A 15 -8.92 -19.90 -5.03
CA ALA A 15 -7.49 -20.18 -5.09
C ALA A 15 -6.68 -19.11 -5.86
N ALA A 16 -7.34 -18.26 -6.66
CA ALA A 16 -6.67 -17.19 -7.42
C ALA A 16 -6.48 -15.87 -6.63
N CYS A 17 -6.97 -15.79 -5.38
CA CYS A 17 -6.90 -14.58 -4.55
C CYS A 17 -5.68 -14.49 -3.61
N SER A 18 -4.69 -15.38 -3.73
CA SER A 18 -3.60 -15.52 -2.76
C SER A 18 -2.41 -14.56 -2.92
N ALA A 19 -2.59 -13.39 -3.54
CA ALA A 19 -1.51 -12.40 -3.71
C ALA A 19 -1.91 -10.96 -3.34
N TRP A 20 -2.69 -10.81 -2.27
CA TRP A 20 -3.04 -9.49 -1.74
C TRP A 20 -2.59 -9.35 -0.29
N PRO A 21 -1.95 -8.23 0.05
CA PRO A 21 -1.46 -8.01 1.40
C PRO A 21 -2.59 -7.48 2.26
N GLU A 22 -2.98 -8.31 3.20
CA GLU A 22 -3.94 -8.01 4.25
C GLU A 22 -3.20 -7.29 5.39
N ALA A 23 -3.73 -6.18 5.92
CA ALA A 23 -3.25 -5.70 7.21
C ALA A 23 -3.78 -6.64 8.28
N TRP A 24 -2.90 -7.50 8.78
CA TRP A 24 -3.22 -8.45 9.83
C TRP A 24 -2.96 -7.81 11.20
N THR A 25 -3.94 -7.88 12.10
CA THR A 25 -3.64 -7.96 13.54
C THR A 25 -4.06 -9.37 13.97
N GLY A 26 -3.17 -10.11 14.66
CA GLY A 26 -3.44 -11.51 15.06
C GLY A 26 -4.60 -11.72 16.05
N HIS A 27 -5.42 -10.69 16.25
CA HIS A 27 -6.51 -10.63 17.22
C HIS A 27 -7.85 -10.18 16.59
N ASP A 28 -7.92 -9.90 15.29
CA ASP A 28 -9.19 -9.53 14.65
C ASP A 28 -10.07 -10.78 14.42
N ARG A 29 -11.26 -10.79 15.03
CA ARG A 29 -12.27 -11.85 14.92
C ARG A 29 -13.58 -11.36 14.29
N THR A 30 -13.56 -10.21 13.61
CA THR A 30 -14.76 -9.67 12.95
C THR A 30 -15.11 -10.46 11.69
N ALA A 31 -16.42 -10.72 11.48
CA ALA A 31 -16.91 -11.61 10.41
C ALA A 31 -16.81 -11.01 8.99
N SER A 32 -16.48 -9.72 8.90
CA SER A 32 -16.26 -8.99 7.66
C SER A 32 -14.84 -8.44 7.68
N THR A 33 -13.97 -9.09 6.91
CA THR A 33 -12.57 -8.69 6.73
C THR A 33 -12.54 -7.32 6.06
N LEU A 34 -12.28 -6.27 6.83
CA LEU A 34 -12.08 -4.93 6.28
C LEU A 34 -10.71 -4.87 5.61
N TYR A 35 -10.66 -4.33 4.40
CA TYR A 35 -9.38 -4.05 3.77
C TYR A 35 -8.72 -2.85 4.47
N THR A 36 -7.38 -2.84 4.55
CA THR A 36 -6.60 -1.77 5.18
C THR A 36 -7.00 -0.38 4.70
N ASN A 37 -7.31 -0.24 3.40
CA ASN A 37 -7.78 1.03 2.83
C ASN A 37 -9.13 1.47 3.40
N GLU A 38 -10.04 0.55 3.69
CA GLU A 38 -11.36 0.86 4.27
C GLU A 38 -11.20 1.35 5.71
N ILE A 39 -10.30 0.74 6.48
CA ILE A 39 -9.96 1.18 7.84
C ILE A 39 -9.37 2.59 7.81
N VAL A 40 -8.41 2.84 6.92
CA VAL A 40 -7.76 4.16 6.76
C VAL A 40 -8.77 5.23 6.35
N LEU A 41 -9.63 4.95 5.37
CA LEU A 41 -10.64 5.89 4.91
C LEU A 41 -11.72 6.14 5.97
N ALA A 42 -12.16 5.10 6.69
CA ALA A 42 -13.12 5.24 7.77
C ALA A 42 -12.56 6.10 8.92
N ALA A 43 -11.28 5.91 9.28
CA ALA A 43 -10.61 6.74 10.28
C ALA A 43 -10.49 8.21 9.84
N TRP A 44 -10.13 8.45 8.58
CA TRP A 44 -10.05 9.80 8.00
C TRP A 44 -11.40 10.52 8.02
N LEU A 45 -12.43 9.89 7.46
CA LEU A 45 -13.77 10.48 7.37
C LEU A 45 -14.43 10.58 8.76
N GLY A 46 -14.24 9.59 9.63
CA GLY A 46 -14.73 9.60 11.01
C GLY A 46 -14.10 10.69 11.86
N GLY A 47 -12.87 11.12 11.53
CA GLY A 47 -12.21 12.29 12.10
C GLY A 47 -12.76 13.64 11.63
N GLY A 48 -13.74 13.65 10.71
CA GLY A 48 -14.34 14.87 10.16
C GLY A 48 -13.55 15.48 8.99
N PHE A 49 -12.54 14.79 8.49
CA PHE A 49 -11.75 15.27 7.36
C PHE A 49 -12.44 14.97 6.03
N GLN A 50 -12.28 15.87 5.06
CA GLN A 50 -12.85 15.70 3.72
C GLN A 50 -11.96 14.81 2.85
N ALA A 51 -12.57 13.98 2.00
CA ALA A 51 -11.84 13.15 1.02
C ALA A 51 -10.90 13.98 0.12
N ALA A 52 -11.36 15.14 -0.35
CA ALA A 52 -10.55 16.07 -1.13
C ALA A 52 -9.28 16.56 -0.40
N GLY A 53 -9.32 16.58 0.94
CA GLY A 53 -8.20 16.99 1.80
C GLY A 53 -7.13 15.92 2.00
N LEU A 54 -7.38 14.66 1.60
CA LEU A 54 -6.40 13.59 1.76
C LEU A 54 -5.25 13.76 0.75
N ARG A 55 -4.05 14.11 1.22
CA ARG A 55 -2.89 14.42 0.37
C ARG A 55 -1.83 13.34 0.33
N GLU A 56 -1.69 12.59 1.42
CA GLU A 56 -0.67 11.56 1.53
C GLU A 56 -1.11 10.41 2.43
N LEU A 57 -0.51 9.25 2.20
CA LEU A 57 -0.49 8.11 3.10
C LEU A 57 0.97 7.82 3.47
N GLN A 58 1.31 7.97 4.74
CA GLN A 58 2.61 7.59 5.29
C GLN A 58 2.48 6.23 5.98
N VAL A 59 3.43 5.34 5.67
CA VAL A 59 3.59 4.06 6.33
C VAL A 59 4.95 4.06 7.00
N ASP A 60 4.93 3.96 8.32
CA ASP A 60 6.13 3.93 9.15
C ASP A 60 6.53 2.50 9.49
N ASP A 61 7.82 2.30 9.74
CA ASP A 61 8.40 1.01 10.13
C ASP A 61 8.03 -0.15 9.18
N VAL A 62 8.20 0.08 7.88
CA VAL A 62 7.93 -0.93 6.85
C VAL A 62 8.93 -2.07 6.96
N THR A 63 8.47 -3.18 7.54
CA THR A 63 9.22 -4.45 7.67
C THR A 63 8.77 -5.53 6.69
N ASN A 64 7.70 -5.28 5.94
CA ASN A 64 7.16 -6.22 4.97
C ASN A 64 8.16 -6.48 3.82
N ILE A 65 8.59 -7.73 3.66
CA ILE A 65 9.66 -8.15 2.75
C ILE A 65 9.38 -7.75 1.30
N ASP A 66 8.15 -7.88 0.82
CA ASP A 66 7.82 -7.58 -0.58
C ASP A 66 7.86 -6.08 -0.88
N THR A 67 7.39 -5.26 0.07
CA THR A 67 7.54 -3.80 -0.04
C THR A 67 9.00 -3.42 0.04
N VAL A 68 9.75 -4.14 0.87
CA VAL A 68 11.18 -3.90 0.99
C VAL A 68 11.89 -4.15 -0.32
N ALA A 69 11.67 -5.33 -0.91
CA ALA A 69 12.22 -5.72 -2.20
C ALA A 69 11.86 -4.72 -3.31
N ALA A 70 10.61 -4.25 -3.36
CA ALA A 70 10.17 -3.24 -4.33
C ALA A 70 10.95 -1.92 -4.19
N ALA A 71 11.17 -1.45 -2.96
CA ALA A 71 11.97 -0.26 -2.71
C ALA A 71 13.44 -0.46 -3.14
N GLN A 72 13.98 -1.68 -2.99
CA GLN A 72 15.35 -1.97 -3.45
C GLN A 72 15.47 -1.91 -4.98
N VAL A 73 14.46 -2.41 -5.70
CA VAL A 73 14.41 -2.32 -7.17
C VAL A 73 14.42 -0.86 -7.61
N ALA A 74 13.52 -0.04 -7.05
CA ALA A 74 13.41 1.36 -7.43
C ALA A 74 14.70 2.16 -7.19
N ARG A 75 15.42 1.84 -6.10
CA ARG A 75 16.66 2.52 -5.75
C ARG A 75 17.86 2.07 -6.58
N ARG A 76 17.97 0.77 -6.87
CA ARG A 76 19.01 0.22 -7.74
C ARG A 76 18.94 0.85 -9.13
N GLU A 77 17.73 0.99 -9.67
CA GLU A 77 17.53 1.58 -11.00
C GLU A 77 17.91 3.06 -11.07
N GLN A 78 17.73 3.78 -9.96
CA GLN A 78 18.07 5.19 -9.87
C GLN A 78 19.46 5.46 -9.29
N GLY A 79 20.24 4.42 -8.98
CA GLY A 79 21.60 4.52 -8.41
C GLY A 79 21.65 5.19 -7.03
N LYS A 80 20.57 5.12 -6.24
CA LYS A 80 20.41 5.85 -4.95
C LYS A 80 20.09 4.88 -3.82
N ASP A 81 21.09 4.11 -3.44
CA ASP A 81 20.96 3.02 -2.45
C ASP A 81 20.91 3.50 -1.00
N GLU A 82 21.25 4.74 -0.66
CA GLU A 82 21.25 5.17 0.75
C GLU A 82 20.55 6.52 0.99
N GLU A 83 20.14 7.21 -0.07
CA GLU A 83 19.56 8.55 -0.01
C GLU A 83 18.04 8.53 -0.09
N PRO A 84 17.34 9.53 0.47
CA PRO A 84 15.93 9.74 0.18
C PRO A 84 15.67 9.81 -1.32
N LEU A 85 14.72 9.00 -1.78
CA LEU A 85 14.38 8.84 -3.19
C LEU A 85 12.92 9.17 -3.42
N ASN A 86 12.65 9.92 -4.49
CA ASN A 86 11.29 10.06 -5.01
C ASN A 86 11.16 9.20 -6.26
N VAL A 87 10.12 8.38 -6.28
CA VAL A 87 9.72 7.53 -7.39
C VAL A 87 8.43 8.08 -7.97
N THR A 88 8.39 8.25 -9.28
CA THR A 88 7.32 8.81 -10.09
C THR A 88 7.02 7.88 -11.25
N LYS A 89 5.91 8.10 -11.97
CA LYS A 89 5.54 7.26 -13.13
C LYS A 89 6.62 7.19 -14.22
N GLU A 90 7.53 8.16 -14.27
CA GLU A 90 8.63 8.23 -15.24
C GLU A 90 9.77 7.25 -14.91
N ASP A 91 9.86 6.78 -13.66
CA ASP A 91 10.89 5.85 -13.19
C ASP A 91 10.63 4.39 -13.57
N GLY A 92 9.66 4.13 -14.45
CA GLY A 92 9.44 2.84 -15.10
C GLY A 92 9.25 1.68 -14.11
N SER A 93 10.19 0.72 -14.12
CA SER A 93 10.09 -0.52 -13.34
C SER A 93 10.14 -0.28 -11.83
N GLY A 94 10.85 0.72 -11.34
CA GLY A 94 10.86 1.12 -9.93
C GLY A 94 9.50 1.61 -9.45
N TRP A 95 8.81 2.39 -10.28
CA TRP A 95 7.43 2.80 -10.01
C TRP A 95 6.48 1.60 -9.98
N ASP A 96 6.58 0.75 -11.00
CA ASP A 96 5.75 -0.44 -11.14
C ASP A 96 5.92 -1.40 -9.95
N ALA A 97 7.15 -1.60 -9.50
CA ALA A 97 7.45 -2.40 -8.32
C ALA A 97 6.79 -1.81 -7.07
N MET A 98 6.92 -0.49 -6.86
CA MET A 98 6.36 0.17 -5.69
C MET A 98 4.83 0.17 -5.69
N VAL A 99 4.17 0.40 -6.81
CA VAL A 99 2.69 0.38 -6.89
C VAL A 99 2.14 -1.05 -6.74
N LYS A 100 2.86 -2.07 -7.23
CA LYS A 100 2.46 -3.48 -7.08
C LYS A 100 2.81 -4.07 -5.70
N SER A 101 3.66 -3.38 -4.94
CA SER A 101 4.01 -3.77 -3.58
C SER A 101 2.78 -3.79 -2.66
N PRO A 102 2.87 -4.46 -1.50
CA PRO A 102 1.81 -4.44 -0.54
C PRO A 102 1.23 -3.10 -0.14
N PHE A 103 2.08 -2.19 0.31
CA PHE A 103 1.63 -0.86 0.69
C PHE A 103 1.28 0.01 -0.51
N GLY A 104 1.86 -0.26 -1.69
CA GLY A 104 1.44 0.37 -2.95
C GLY A 104 0.00 0.02 -3.33
N LYS A 105 -0.40 -1.25 -3.17
CA LYS A 105 -1.80 -1.69 -3.41
C LYS A 105 -2.76 -1.01 -2.44
N VAL A 106 -2.40 -0.90 -1.17
CA VAL A 106 -3.21 -0.18 -0.17
C VAL A 106 -3.34 1.30 -0.54
N ALA A 107 -2.23 1.98 -0.84
CA ALA A 107 -2.23 3.37 -1.27
C ALA A 107 -3.06 3.60 -2.54
N GLY A 108 -2.98 2.68 -3.51
CA GLY A 108 -3.76 2.73 -4.73
C GLY A 108 -5.26 2.65 -4.47
N ARG A 109 -5.69 1.75 -3.58
CA ARG A 109 -7.10 1.63 -3.18
C ARG A 109 -7.58 2.85 -2.37
N VAL A 110 -6.72 3.41 -1.52
CA VAL A 110 -7.02 4.66 -0.81
C VAL A 110 -7.23 5.81 -1.80
N ALA A 111 -6.32 5.97 -2.77
CA ALA A 111 -6.41 6.99 -3.81
C ALA A 111 -7.71 6.85 -4.63
N GLN A 112 -8.02 5.63 -5.07
CA GLN A 112 -9.28 5.32 -5.76
C GLN A 112 -10.51 5.66 -4.90
N GLY A 113 -10.49 5.34 -3.62
CA GLY A 113 -11.57 5.64 -2.67
C GLY A 113 -11.84 7.15 -2.49
N VAL A 114 -10.87 8.01 -2.82
CA VAL A 114 -11.02 9.48 -2.80
C VAL A 114 -10.95 10.12 -4.20
N SER A 115 -11.05 9.31 -5.27
CA SER A 115 -10.98 9.77 -6.67
C SER A 115 -9.70 10.56 -7.00
N LYS A 116 -8.55 10.06 -6.53
CA LYS A 116 -7.21 10.58 -6.81
C LYS A 116 -6.31 9.49 -7.37
N ASP A 117 -5.15 9.90 -7.90
CA ASP A 117 -4.08 9.02 -8.31
C ASP A 117 -2.85 9.16 -7.42
N ILE A 118 -2.04 8.10 -7.33
CA ILE A 118 -0.70 8.23 -6.77
C ILE A 118 0.13 9.06 -7.76
N SER A 119 0.66 10.19 -7.29
CA SER A 119 1.51 11.09 -8.08
C SER A 119 2.99 10.88 -7.83
N ARG A 120 3.36 10.52 -6.59
CA ARG A 120 4.74 10.36 -6.15
C ARG A 120 4.82 9.39 -4.98
N ILE A 121 5.89 8.62 -4.92
CA ILE A 121 6.24 7.75 -3.80
C ILE A 121 7.59 8.20 -3.26
N SER A 122 7.67 8.56 -1.98
CA SER A 122 8.92 8.93 -1.34
C SER A 122 9.42 7.80 -0.46
N LEU A 123 10.63 7.34 -0.75
CA LEU A 123 11.40 6.37 0.02
C LEU A 123 12.40 7.16 0.86
N VAL A 124 12.12 7.41 2.14
CA VAL A 124 12.93 8.35 2.95
C VAL A 124 14.25 7.69 3.35
N TYR A 125 14.22 6.83 4.37
CA TYR A 125 15.33 5.94 4.70
C TYR A 125 14.80 4.53 4.54
N TYR A 126 15.53 3.73 3.80
CA TYR A 126 15.23 2.33 3.54
C TYR A 126 16.59 1.61 3.65
N TYR A 127 16.67 0.34 4.05
CA TYR A 127 17.91 -0.48 4.30
C TYR A 127 18.66 -0.25 5.63
N LEU A 128 19.46 -1.15 6.18
CA LEU A 128 19.71 -2.61 6.13
C LEU A 128 20.12 -2.90 7.60
N VAL A 129 19.70 -4.06 8.11
CA VAL A 129 19.91 -4.49 9.50
C VAL A 129 21.40 -4.41 9.88
N GLY A 130 21.69 -3.68 10.96
CA GLY A 130 22.97 -3.58 11.65
C GLY A 130 22.70 -3.15 13.10
N GLU A 131 23.47 -3.70 14.05
CA GLU A 131 23.09 -3.86 15.47
C GLU A 131 22.78 -2.58 16.26
N ASP A 132 23.14 -1.36 15.82
CA ASP A 132 23.14 -0.19 16.71
C ASP A 132 22.53 1.12 16.14
N GLY A 133 21.60 1.07 15.19
CA GLY A 133 20.97 2.28 14.66
C GLY A 133 19.46 2.17 14.46
N LYS A 134 18.67 2.96 15.19
CA LYS A 134 17.23 3.14 14.88
C LYS A 134 17.09 3.68 13.46
N LYS A 135 16.68 2.83 12.53
CA LYS A 135 16.36 3.21 11.15
C LYS A 135 14.87 3.01 10.91
N GLU A 136 14.18 4.09 10.57
CA GLU A 136 12.75 4.07 10.26
C GLU A 136 12.56 3.87 8.77
N ASN A 137 12.05 2.70 8.37
CA ASN A 137 11.72 2.38 6.99
C ASN A 137 10.40 3.06 6.60
N ASN A 138 10.46 4.34 6.25
CA ASN A 138 9.25 5.12 5.98
C ASN A 138 8.99 5.24 4.47
N VAL A 139 7.77 4.90 4.07
CA VAL A 139 7.28 5.05 2.70
C VAL A 139 6.11 6.02 2.70
N ARG A 140 6.14 7.02 1.81
CA ARG A 140 5.06 7.99 1.67
C ARG A 140 4.48 7.94 0.26
N PHE A 141 3.17 7.85 0.15
CA PHE A 141 2.43 7.90 -1.10
C PHE A 141 1.68 9.23 -1.17
N TYR A 142 1.96 10.05 -2.18
CA TYR A 142 1.29 11.32 -2.40
C TYR A 142 0.16 11.17 -3.43
N PHE A 143 -0.97 11.84 -3.19
CA PHE A 143 -2.16 11.78 -4.03
C PHE A 143 -2.41 13.09 -4.76
N ALA A 144 -2.70 13.02 -6.06
CA ALA A 144 -3.07 14.17 -6.91
C ALA A 144 -4.43 13.92 -7.58
#